data_AF-A0A5B8UW32-F1
#
_entry.id   AF-A0A5B8UW32-F1
#
_cell.length_a   1.000
_cell.length_b   1.000
_cell.length_c   1.000
_cell.angle_alpha   90.00
_cell.angle_beta   90.00
_cell.angle_gamma   90.00
#
_symmetry.space_group_name_H-M   'P 1'
#
loop_
_entity.id
_entity.type
_entity.pdbx_description
1 polymer ?
#
loop_
_entity_poly.entity_id
_entity_poly.type
_entity_poly.pdbx_seq_one_letter_code
_entity_poly.pdbx_strand_id
1 'polypeptide(L)'
;MKKVVGYLFLAITLGCNQSQPKRTPAESISNEAVKEAVKSEDTLQAIINANIRKQPTTDTVFLGFIFGMTRKDVNSHVNLLIKEKKLFINEDDQRYEYRLSLGLIKANASIAPDYKDNKLYKLTLIITPTDDIITEDLVYQQTALLYMKKYTSFDFFKEPDLINTNNPQYHWIKNNLHIYQHKTIEGTIVSYINMPVEQALDQKGKADADSAKLSTQKDI
;
A
#
# COMPACT_ATOMS: atom_id res chain seq x y z
N MET A 1 -25.05 60.83 -21.36
CA MET A 1 -24.31 61.76 -20.47
C MET A 1 -23.19 61.00 -19.79
N LYS A 2 -21.99 61.60 -19.77
CA LYS A 2 -20.71 61.07 -19.25
C LYS A 2 -20.68 61.08 -17.71
N LYS A 3 -20.00 60.09 -17.10
CA LYS A 3 -18.79 60.24 -16.23
C LYS A 3 -18.46 58.91 -15.52
N VAL A 4 -17.33 58.28 -15.86
CA VAL A 4 -16.01 58.28 -15.18
C VAL A 4 -15.98 57.42 -13.90
N VAL A 5 -15.32 56.25 -14.02
CA VAL A 5 -14.51 55.55 -13.01
C VAL A 5 -13.46 54.81 -13.87
N GLY A 6 -12.14 54.98 -13.81
CA GLY A 6 -11.27 55.44 -12.75
C GLY A 6 -10.47 54.25 -12.23
N TYR A 7 -9.48 53.73 -12.98
CA TYR A 7 -8.44 52.87 -12.40
C TYR A 7 -7.10 53.06 -13.11
N LEU A 8 -6.16 53.56 -12.31
CA LEU A 8 -4.73 53.66 -12.53
C LEU A 8 -4.13 52.46 -11.78
N PHE A 9 -3.45 51.54 -12.46
CA PHE A 9 -2.51 50.64 -11.79
C PHE A 9 -1.23 50.47 -12.60
N LEU A 10 -0.20 51.07 -12.01
CA LEU A 10 1.24 50.86 -12.14
C LEU A 10 1.62 49.47 -12.68
N ALA A 11 2.35 49.47 -13.78
CA ALA A 11 3.24 48.37 -14.15
C ALA A 11 4.54 48.51 -13.36
N ILE A 12 4.76 47.63 -12.38
CA ILE A 12 6.08 47.41 -11.78
C ILE A 12 6.63 46.12 -12.39
N THR A 13 7.60 46.28 -13.28
CA THR A 13 8.44 45.18 -13.77
C THR A 13 9.45 44.82 -12.69
N LEU A 14 9.18 43.76 -11.93
CA LEU A 14 10.19 43.07 -11.14
C LEU A 14 10.69 41.88 -11.96
N GLY A 15 11.97 41.98 -12.36
CA GLY A 15 12.67 40.91 -13.05
C GLY A 15 12.85 39.70 -12.15
N CYS A 16 12.42 38.54 -12.63
CA CYS A 16 12.83 37.26 -12.07
C CYS A 16 14.11 36.80 -12.80
N ASN A 17 15.23 36.96 -12.12
CA ASN A 17 16.46 36.21 -12.38
C ASN A 17 16.11 34.71 -12.42
N GLN A 18 16.45 34.05 -13.52
CA GLN A 18 16.46 32.59 -13.61
C GLN A 18 17.59 32.04 -12.71
N SER A 19 17.28 31.80 -11.44
CA SER A 19 18.08 30.91 -10.61
C SER A 19 17.73 29.47 -10.97
N GLN A 20 18.73 28.74 -11.45
CA GLN A 20 18.70 27.31 -11.78
C GLN A 20 18.06 26.47 -10.65
N PRO A 21 17.41 25.33 -10.98
CA PRO A 21 16.85 24.43 -9.99
C PRO A 21 17.98 23.88 -9.11
N LYS A 22 17.95 24.29 -7.85
CA LYS A 22 18.80 23.77 -6.78
C LYS A 22 18.46 22.28 -6.62
N ARG A 23 19.35 21.39 -7.05
CA ARG A 23 19.29 19.97 -6.72
C ARG A 23 19.25 19.85 -5.20
N THR A 24 18.12 19.42 -4.64
CA THR A 24 17.99 19.08 -3.22
C THR A 24 18.96 17.93 -2.93
N PRO A 25 19.84 18.04 -1.93
CA PRO A 25 20.60 16.90 -1.45
C PRO A 25 19.63 15.87 -0.86
N ALA A 26 19.95 14.59 -0.98
CA ALA A 26 19.23 13.51 -0.31
C ALA A 26 18.97 13.89 1.16
N GLU A 27 17.70 13.97 1.54
CA GLU A 27 17.26 14.25 2.91
C GLU A 27 17.93 13.24 3.85
N SER A 28 18.76 13.74 4.75
CA SER A 28 19.33 12.93 5.82
C SER A 28 18.20 12.51 6.75
N ILE A 29 17.87 11.22 6.74
CA ILE A 29 16.91 10.60 7.67
C ILE A 29 17.36 10.92 9.10
N SER A 30 16.51 11.59 9.89
CA SER A 30 16.87 12.00 11.25
C SER A 30 17.00 10.79 12.17
N ASN A 31 17.96 10.84 13.10
CA ASN A 31 18.17 9.78 14.09
C ASN A 31 16.93 9.56 14.97
N GLU A 32 16.13 10.59 15.17
CA GLU A 32 14.84 10.55 15.86
C GLU A 32 13.80 9.74 15.08
N ALA A 33 13.69 9.94 13.75
CA ALA A 33 12.79 9.15 12.90
C ALA A 33 13.18 7.67 12.88
N VAL A 34 14.48 7.36 12.87
CA VAL A 34 14.97 5.98 12.95
C VAL A 34 14.62 5.36 14.30
N LYS A 35 14.82 6.06 15.43
CA LYS A 35 14.48 5.55 16.77
C LYS A 35 12.98 5.33 16.96
N GLU A 36 12.15 6.21 16.39
CA GLU A 36 10.70 6.08 16.45
C GLU A 36 10.21 4.90 15.61
N ALA A 37 10.77 4.70 14.41
CA ALA A 37 10.48 3.56 13.56
C ALA A 37 10.93 2.21 14.18
N VAL A 38 12.09 2.17 14.85
CA VAL A 38 12.52 0.95 15.56
C VAL A 38 11.55 0.58 16.69
N LYS A 39 11.04 1.58 17.43
CA LYS A 39 10.02 1.35 18.46
C LYS A 39 8.66 0.96 17.85
N SER A 40 8.31 1.52 16.70
CA SER A 40 7.07 1.16 15.99
C SER A 40 7.13 -0.26 15.47
N GLU A 41 8.27 -0.69 14.91
CA GLU A 41 8.53 -2.04 14.44
C GLU A 41 8.41 -3.07 15.57
N ASP A 42 9.04 -2.81 16.74
CA ASP A 42 8.92 -3.67 17.93
C ASP A 42 7.46 -3.81 18.39
N THR A 43 6.69 -2.72 18.30
CA THR A 43 5.27 -2.68 18.68
C THR A 43 4.41 -3.45 17.68
N LEU A 44 4.62 -3.24 16.37
CA LEU A 44 3.92 -3.95 15.31
C LEU A 44 4.18 -5.45 15.38
N GLN A 45 5.44 -5.85 15.55
CA GLN A 45 5.82 -7.25 15.69
C GLN A 45 5.19 -7.90 16.92
N ALA A 46 5.10 -7.18 18.04
CA ALA A 46 4.41 -7.66 19.24
C ALA A 46 2.90 -7.88 18.98
N ILE A 47 2.24 -6.97 18.26
CA ILE A 47 0.81 -7.10 17.88
C ILE A 47 0.61 -8.28 16.92
N ILE A 48 1.48 -8.43 15.92
CA ILE A 48 1.45 -9.56 14.98
C ILE A 48 1.60 -10.86 15.74
N ASN A 49 2.63 -10.99 16.58
CA ASN A 49 2.86 -12.19 17.40
C ASN A 49 1.69 -12.49 18.33
N ALA A 50 1.08 -11.45 18.92
CA ALA A 50 -0.10 -11.60 19.74
C ALA A 50 -1.31 -12.10 18.94
N ASN A 51 -1.42 -11.81 17.63
CA ASN A 51 -2.58 -12.18 16.81
C ASN A 51 -2.41 -13.49 16.05
N ILE A 52 -1.18 -13.98 15.90
CA ILE A 52 -0.88 -15.24 15.25
C ILE A 52 -1.41 -16.41 16.11
N ARG A 53 -2.11 -17.36 15.46
CA ARG A 53 -2.67 -18.60 16.04
C ARG A 53 -3.80 -18.42 17.07
N LYS A 54 -4.35 -17.23 17.25
CA LYS A 54 -5.47 -17.00 18.21
C LYS A 54 -6.79 -17.64 17.78
N GLN A 55 -7.07 -17.74 16.47
CA GLN A 55 -8.31 -18.29 15.90
C GLN A 55 -8.05 -18.87 14.50
N PRO A 56 -8.97 -19.67 13.92
CA PRO A 56 -8.89 -20.04 12.51
C PRO A 56 -8.79 -18.80 11.64
N THR A 57 -7.95 -18.90 10.61
CA THR A 57 -7.64 -17.82 9.68
C THR A 57 -8.93 -17.28 9.05
N THR A 58 -9.05 -15.96 8.93
CA THR A 58 -10.05 -15.41 8.00
C THR A 58 -9.59 -15.77 6.60
N ASP A 59 -10.15 -16.84 6.07
CA ASP A 59 -9.67 -17.43 4.82
C ASP A 59 -10.06 -16.58 3.61
N THR A 60 -11.23 -15.93 3.67
CA THR A 60 -11.77 -15.12 2.57
C THR A 60 -11.41 -13.64 2.70
N VAL A 61 -10.84 -13.08 1.64
CA VAL A 61 -10.41 -11.67 1.54
C VAL A 61 -11.20 -10.93 0.44
N PHE A 62 -10.61 -9.88 -0.14
CA PHE A 62 -11.21 -9.05 -1.18
C PHE A 62 -11.82 -9.89 -2.32
N LEU A 63 -13.03 -9.54 -2.76
CA LEU A 63 -13.79 -10.22 -3.84
C LEU A 63 -13.91 -11.74 -3.70
N GLY A 64 -13.86 -12.28 -2.48
CA GLY A 64 -14.06 -13.70 -2.24
C GLY A 64 -12.85 -14.57 -2.56
N PHE A 65 -11.67 -13.98 -2.79
CA PHE A 65 -10.43 -14.74 -2.86
C PHE A 65 -10.17 -15.42 -1.52
N ILE A 66 -9.64 -16.64 -1.55
CA ILE A 66 -9.40 -17.43 -0.34
C ILE A 66 -7.92 -17.79 -0.23
N PHE A 67 -7.30 -17.52 0.92
CA PHE A 67 -5.95 -18.02 1.20
C PHE A 67 -5.92 -19.54 1.11
N GLY A 68 -4.88 -20.09 0.48
CA GLY A 68 -4.76 -21.52 0.19
C GLY A 68 -5.24 -21.93 -1.20
N MET A 69 -6.00 -21.08 -1.92
CA MET A 69 -6.35 -21.32 -3.33
C MET A 69 -5.10 -21.60 -4.16
N THR A 70 -5.15 -22.61 -5.03
CA THR A 70 -4.05 -22.83 -5.97
C THR A 70 -4.06 -21.77 -7.07
N ARG A 71 -2.98 -21.65 -7.85
CA ARG A 71 -2.97 -20.80 -9.06
C ARG A 71 -4.14 -21.12 -10.01
N LYS A 72 -4.48 -22.42 -10.14
CA LYS A 72 -5.62 -22.86 -10.96
C LYS A 72 -6.93 -22.34 -10.38
N ASP A 73 -7.13 -22.47 -9.08
CA ASP A 73 -8.36 -22.02 -8.41
C ASP A 73 -8.50 -20.49 -8.49
N VAL A 74 -7.40 -19.75 -8.32
CA VAL A 74 -7.37 -18.29 -8.52
C VAL A 74 -7.77 -17.92 -9.94
N ASN A 75 -7.20 -18.56 -10.96
CA ASN A 75 -7.57 -18.29 -12.35
C ASN A 75 -9.05 -18.61 -12.64
N SER A 76 -9.55 -19.73 -12.11
CA SER A 76 -10.97 -20.07 -12.20
C SER A 76 -11.87 -19.03 -11.53
N HIS A 77 -11.48 -18.54 -10.34
CA HIS A 77 -12.20 -17.50 -9.61
C HIS A 77 -12.18 -16.16 -10.34
N VAL A 78 -11.03 -15.75 -10.89
CA VAL A 78 -10.92 -14.54 -11.73
C VAL A 78 -11.84 -14.63 -12.95
N ASN A 79 -11.84 -15.76 -13.66
CA ASN A 79 -12.73 -15.97 -14.81
C ASN A 79 -14.22 -15.88 -14.42
N LEU A 80 -14.58 -16.38 -13.23
CA LEU A 80 -15.92 -16.23 -12.69
C LEU A 80 -16.24 -14.75 -12.43
N LEU A 81 -15.35 -14.01 -11.77
CA LEU A 81 -15.54 -12.58 -11.50
C LEU A 81 -15.65 -11.74 -12.79
N ILE A 82 -14.94 -12.11 -13.86
CA ILE A 82 -15.09 -11.48 -15.18
C ILE A 82 -16.46 -11.78 -15.78
N LYS A 83 -16.90 -13.04 -15.74
CA LYS A 83 -18.23 -13.45 -16.22
C LYS A 83 -19.35 -12.72 -15.47
N GLU A 84 -19.14 -12.46 -14.17
CA GLU A 84 -20.03 -11.67 -13.31
C GLU A 84 -19.89 -10.15 -13.48
N LYS A 85 -19.00 -9.68 -14.37
CA LYS A 85 -18.71 -8.25 -14.60
C LYS A 85 -18.23 -7.50 -13.36
N LYS A 86 -17.58 -8.22 -12.43
CA LYS A 86 -16.92 -7.63 -11.25
C LYS A 86 -15.48 -7.24 -11.54
N LEU A 87 -14.79 -8.03 -12.36
CA LEU A 87 -13.44 -7.72 -12.86
C LEU A 87 -13.46 -7.47 -14.35
N PHE A 88 -12.52 -6.64 -14.79
CA PHE A 88 -12.27 -6.33 -16.19
C PHE A 88 -10.78 -6.50 -16.47
N ILE A 89 -10.43 -6.77 -17.72
CA ILE A 89 -9.02 -6.78 -18.15
C ILE A 89 -8.73 -5.38 -18.69
N ASN A 90 -7.71 -4.71 -18.16
CA ASN A 90 -7.19 -3.49 -18.75
C ASN A 90 -6.48 -3.86 -20.06
N GLU A 91 -6.89 -3.25 -21.17
CA GLU A 91 -6.37 -3.59 -22.49
C GLU A 91 -4.90 -3.18 -22.67
N ASP A 92 -4.44 -2.15 -21.96
CA ASP A 92 -3.10 -1.57 -22.10
C ASP A 92 -2.02 -2.46 -21.46
N ASP A 93 -2.28 -2.99 -20.27
CA ASP A 93 -1.30 -3.73 -19.47
C ASP A 93 -1.72 -5.16 -19.10
N GLN A 94 -2.90 -5.58 -19.56
CA GLN A 94 -3.49 -6.91 -19.34
C GLN A 94 -3.68 -7.26 -17.86
N ARG A 95 -3.73 -6.28 -16.95
CA ARG A 95 -4.02 -6.50 -15.54
C ARG A 95 -5.51 -6.64 -15.30
N TYR A 96 -5.87 -7.46 -14.30
CA TYR A 96 -7.26 -7.58 -13.83
C TYR A 96 -7.59 -6.42 -12.90
N GLU A 97 -8.59 -5.63 -13.25
CA GLU A 97 -9.01 -4.44 -12.53
C GLU A 97 -10.41 -4.57 -11.92
N TYR A 98 -10.55 -4.02 -10.72
CA TYR A 98 -11.82 -3.77 -10.06
C TYR A 98 -12.07 -2.26 -9.95
N ARG A 99 -13.25 -1.80 -10.37
CA ARG A 99 -13.64 -0.39 -10.21
C ARG A 99 -14.06 -0.11 -8.77
N LEU A 100 -13.26 0.65 -8.04
CA LEU A 100 -13.53 1.11 -6.69
C LEU A 100 -14.31 2.43 -6.69
N SER A 101 -15.22 2.54 -5.73
CA SER A 101 -15.83 3.82 -5.33
C SER A 101 -15.38 4.14 -3.91
N LEU A 102 -14.52 5.15 -3.78
CA LEU A 102 -13.97 5.66 -2.54
C LEU A 102 -14.71 6.94 -2.15
N GLY A 103 -15.94 6.79 -1.69
CA GLY A 103 -16.83 7.92 -1.42
C GLY A 103 -17.31 8.58 -2.71
N LEU A 104 -16.82 9.79 -3.00
CA LEU A 104 -17.13 10.53 -4.24
C LEU A 104 -16.08 10.29 -5.35
N ILE A 105 -15.02 9.54 -5.05
CA ILE A 105 -13.89 9.33 -5.93
C ILE A 105 -13.98 7.94 -6.57
N LYS A 106 -13.64 7.87 -7.84
CA LYS A 106 -13.48 6.61 -8.57
C LYS A 106 -11.99 6.27 -8.67
N ALA A 107 -11.68 5.01 -8.44
CA ALA A 107 -10.33 4.47 -8.56
C ALA A 107 -10.41 3.08 -9.22
N ASN A 108 -9.31 2.62 -9.80
CA ASN A 108 -9.16 1.24 -10.24
C ASN A 108 -8.24 0.51 -9.27
N ALA A 109 -8.55 -0.75 -8.98
CA ALA A 109 -7.68 -1.64 -8.22
C ALA A 109 -7.22 -2.78 -9.11
N SER A 110 -5.94 -2.81 -9.47
CA SER A 110 -5.32 -3.98 -10.10
C SER A 110 -5.03 -5.04 -9.05
N ILE A 111 -5.31 -6.30 -9.36
CA ILE A 111 -5.16 -7.42 -8.42
C ILE A 111 -3.88 -8.21 -8.72
N ALA A 112 -3.03 -8.37 -7.71
CA ALA A 112 -1.76 -9.10 -7.77
C ALA A 112 -1.70 -10.20 -6.69
N PRO A 113 -1.91 -11.49 -7.07
CA PRO A 113 -1.82 -12.61 -6.13
C PRO A 113 -0.38 -13.14 -5.99
N ASP A 114 0.04 -13.39 -4.75
CA ASP A 114 1.33 -13.98 -4.40
C ASP A 114 1.16 -15.37 -3.78
N TYR A 115 2.06 -16.29 -4.14
CA TYR A 115 1.93 -17.71 -3.84
C TYR A 115 3.15 -18.26 -3.09
N LYS A 116 2.88 -19.14 -2.14
CA LYS A 116 3.86 -19.98 -1.46
C LYS A 116 3.45 -21.43 -1.62
N ASP A 117 4.34 -22.26 -2.15
CA ASP A 117 4.11 -23.69 -2.41
C ASP A 117 2.83 -23.92 -3.24
N ASN A 118 2.67 -23.10 -4.29
CA ASN A 118 1.52 -23.05 -5.20
C ASN A 118 0.17 -22.65 -4.56
N LYS A 119 0.17 -22.13 -3.33
CA LYS A 119 -1.03 -21.68 -2.60
C LYS A 119 -0.99 -20.17 -2.37
N LEU A 120 -2.11 -19.50 -2.60
CA LEU A 120 -2.28 -18.07 -2.36
C LEU A 120 -2.05 -17.77 -0.88
N TYR A 121 -1.13 -16.86 -0.57
CA TYR A 121 -0.89 -16.42 0.82
C TYR A 121 -0.99 -14.90 0.97
N LYS A 122 -0.88 -14.16 -0.12
CA LYS A 122 -1.02 -12.71 -0.14
C LYS A 122 -1.76 -12.25 -1.39
N LEU A 123 -2.65 -11.27 -1.22
CA LEU A 123 -3.36 -10.62 -2.30
C LEU A 123 -3.13 -9.12 -2.20
N THR A 124 -2.52 -8.54 -3.22
CA THR A 124 -2.20 -7.11 -3.27
C THR A 124 -3.12 -6.39 -4.24
N LEU A 125 -3.63 -5.24 -3.82
CA LEU A 125 -4.36 -4.30 -4.65
C LEU A 125 -3.44 -3.10 -4.92
N ILE A 126 -3.27 -2.77 -6.19
CA ILE A 126 -2.60 -1.53 -6.63
C ILE A 126 -3.73 -0.59 -7.04
N ILE A 127 -3.94 0.47 -6.27
CA ILE A 127 -5.08 1.37 -6.42
C ILE A 127 -4.61 2.70 -6.99
N THR A 128 -5.16 3.06 -8.14
CA THR A 128 -4.83 4.28 -8.89
C THR A 128 -6.10 5.09 -9.20
N PRO A 129 -6.02 6.43 -9.31
CA PRO A 129 -7.14 7.27 -9.70
C PRO A 129 -7.58 6.95 -11.13
N THR A 130 -8.89 7.06 -11.41
CA THR A 130 -9.40 6.92 -12.79
C THR A 130 -9.47 8.23 -13.57
N ASP A 131 -9.21 9.36 -12.92
CA ASP A 131 -9.37 10.70 -13.49
C ASP A 131 -8.17 11.56 -13.08
N ASP A 132 -7.64 12.34 -14.03
CA ASP A 132 -6.45 13.18 -13.87
C ASP A 132 -6.62 14.26 -12.79
N ILE A 133 -7.86 14.64 -12.47
CA ILE A 133 -8.14 15.62 -11.41
C ILE A 133 -7.96 15.04 -10.00
N ILE A 134 -7.94 13.70 -9.86
CA ILE A 134 -7.82 13.01 -8.59
C ILE A 134 -6.37 12.65 -8.34
N THR A 135 -5.81 13.12 -7.22
CA THR A 135 -4.43 12.82 -6.87
C THR A 135 -4.28 11.47 -6.17
N GLU A 136 -3.10 10.86 -6.30
CA GLU A 136 -2.74 9.64 -5.57
C GLU A 136 -2.83 9.80 -4.05
N ASP A 137 -2.47 10.98 -3.50
CA ASP A 137 -2.60 11.24 -2.06
C ASP A 137 -4.07 11.22 -1.61
N LEU A 138 -4.97 11.74 -2.45
CA LEU A 138 -6.39 11.73 -2.14
C LEU A 138 -6.96 10.30 -2.19
N VAL A 139 -6.57 9.50 -3.18
CA VAL A 139 -6.91 8.05 -3.24
C VAL A 139 -6.40 7.32 -2.01
N TYR A 140 -5.15 7.58 -1.61
CA TYR A 140 -4.51 6.99 -0.44
C TYR A 140 -5.31 7.26 0.84
N GLN A 141 -5.63 8.54 1.09
CA GLN A 141 -6.38 8.96 2.27
C GLN A 141 -7.81 8.41 2.28
N GLN A 142 -8.52 8.43 1.14
CA GLN A 142 -9.87 7.89 1.06
C GLN A 142 -9.90 6.36 1.22
N THR A 143 -8.87 5.66 0.74
CA THR A 143 -8.70 4.22 0.96
C THR A 143 -8.54 3.95 2.45
N ALA A 144 -7.66 4.70 3.15
CA ALA A 144 -7.45 4.53 4.58
C ALA A 144 -8.75 4.77 5.37
N LEU A 145 -9.49 5.85 5.07
CA LEU A 145 -10.77 6.15 5.72
C LEU A 145 -11.82 5.05 5.50
N LEU A 146 -11.92 4.52 4.28
CA LEU A 146 -12.81 3.41 3.96
C LEU A 146 -12.46 2.17 4.78
N TYR A 147 -11.17 1.85 4.89
CA TYR A 147 -10.71 0.67 5.62
C TYR A 147 -10.85 0.84 7.13
N MET A 148 -10.57 2.03 7.68
CA MET A 148 -10.85 2.34 9.08
C MET A 148 -12.34 2.15 9.42
N LYS A 149 -13.25 2.55 8.53
CA LYS A 149 -14.69 2.32 8.70
C LYS A 149 -15.08 0.85 8.57
N LYS A 150 -14.45 0.10 7.65
CA LYS A 150 -14.78 -1.31 7.36
C LYS A 150 -14.23 -2.26 8.43
N TYR A 151 -13.05 -1.97 8.97
CA TYR A 151 -12.28 -2.87 9.83
C TYR A 151 -12.18 -2.35 11.28
N THR A 152 -13.26 -1.75 11.80
CA THR A 152 -13.30 -1.18 13.18
C THR A 152 -13.07 -2.20 14.30
N SER A 153 -13.18 -3.50 14.01
CA SER A 153 -12.95 -4.58 14.98
C SER A 153 -11.57 -5.23 14.88
N PHE A 154 -10.67 -4.65 14.07
CA PHE A 154 -9.28 -5.08 13.93
C PHE A 154 -8.40 -4.25 14.86
N ASP A 155 -7.29 -4.83 15.32
CA ASP A 155 -6.22 -4.05 15.92
C ASP A 155 -5.65 -3.12 14.85
N PHE A 156 -5.72 -1.81 15.09
CA PHE A 156 -5.26 -0.79 14.15
C PHE A 156 -3.95 -0.17 14.62
N PHE A 157 -2.98 -0.11 13.71
CA PHE A 157 -1.69 0.52 13.93
C PHE A 157 -1.32 1.43 12.77
N LYS A 158 -0.60 2.50 13.08
CA LYS A 158 -0.18 3.52 12.14
C LYS A 158 1.28 3.82 12.43
N GLU A 159 2.13 3.72 11.41
CA GLU A 159 3.55 4.04 11.53
C GLU A 159 3.98 5.10 10.51
N PRO A 160 4.96 5.94 10.84
CA PRO A 160 5.52 6.87 9.87
C PRO A 160 6.22 6.08 8.76
N ASP A 161 6.01 6.46 7.50
CA ASP A 161 6.84 5.98 6.41
C ASP A 161 8.19 6.70 6.47
N LEU A 162 9.28 5.94 6.54
CA LEU A 162 10.65 6.44 6.69
C LEU A 162 11.12 7.32 5.53
N ILE A 163 10.51 7.16 4.35
CA ILE A 163 10.83 7.91 3.13
C ILE A 163 9.84 9.06 2.95
N ASN A 164 8.56 8.85 3.27
CA ASN A 164 7.51 9.86 3.10
C ASN A 164 6.65 10.00 4.36
N THR A 165 7.15 10.78 5.33
CA THR A 165 6.49 10.98 6.63
C THR A 165 5.07 11.56 6.53
N ASN A 166 4.69 12.15 5.40
CA ASN A 166 3.34 12.68 5.16
C ASN A 166 2.32 11.57 4.82
N ASN A 167 2.79 10.39 4.42
CA ASN A 167 2.00 9.24 4.04
C ASN A 167 2.32 8.05 4.96
N PRO A 168 1.79 8.07 6.20
CA PRO A 168 2.05 7.03 7.18
C PRO A 168 1.43 5.71 6.76
N GLN A 169 2.08 4.60 7.04
CA GLN A 169 1.62 3.27 6.72
C GLN A 169 0.54 2.83 7.71
N TYR A 170 -0.44 2.07 7.23
CA TYR A 170 -1.59 1.64 8.01
C TYR A 170 -1.69 0.12 8.06
N HIS A 171 -1.99 -0.39 9.26
CA HIS A 171 -2.05 -1.82 9.54
C HIS A 171 -3.38 -2.10 10.23
N TRP A 172 -4.12 -3.07 9.72
CA TRP A 172 -5.26 -3.68 10.40
C TRP A 172 -4.97 -5.15 10.58
N ILE A 173 -4.96 -5.61 11.83
CA ILE A 173 -4.56 -6.97 12.19
C ILE A 173 -5.69 -7.65 12.96
N LYS A 174 -6.05 -8.86 12.53
CA LYS A 174 -7.00 -9.73 13.24
C LYS A 174 -6.88 -11.16 12.75
N ASN A 175 -6.88 -12.13 13.66
CA ASN A 175 -7.06 -13.56 13.36
C ASN A 175 -6.23 -14.04 12.14
N ASN A 176 -4.90 -13.97 12.24
CA ASN A 176 -3.94 -14.36 11.18
C ASN A 176 -3.98 -13.52 9.89
N LEU A 177 -4.90 -12.56 9.75
CA LEU A 177 -4.94 -11.62 8.63
C LEU A 177 -4.28 -10.30 9.03
N HIS A 178 -3.34 -9.86 8.20
CA HIS A 178 -2.81 -8.50 8.22
C HIS A 178 -3.20 -7.79 6.93
N ILE A 179 -3.90 -6.68 7.07
CA ILE A 179 -4.16 -5.75 5.98
C ILE A 179 -3.18 -4.60 6.13
N TYR A 180 -2.36 -4.40 5.11
CA TYR A 180 -1.28 -3.44 5.11
C TYR A 180 -1.48 -2.44 3.97
N GLN A 181 -1.57 -1.16 4.29
CA GLN A 181 -1.67 -0.08 3.33
C GLN A 181 -0.45 0.83 3.40
N HIS A 182 0.20 1.03 2.26
CA HIS A 182 1.31 1.97 2.09
C HIS A 182 1.26 2.61 0.71
N LYS A 183 2.05 3.66 0.51
CA LYS A 183 2.12 4.36 -0.78
C LYS A 183 3.40 3.97 -1.51
N THR A 184 3.31 3.78 -2.82
CA THR A 184 4.48 3.60 -3.70
C THR A 184 4.40 4.58 -4.86
N ILE A 185 5.41 4.55 -5.74
CA ILE A 185 5.38 5.29 -7.02
C ILE A 185 4.28 4.79 -7.97
N GLU A 186 3.80 3.56 -7.79
CA GLU A 186 2.77 2.95 -8.63
C GLU A 186 1.35 3.24 -8.13
N GLY A 187 1.21 3.90 -6.97
CA GLY A 187 -0.07 4.32 -6.40
C GLY A 187 -0.24 3.87 -4.95
N THR A 188 -1.50 3.70 -4.54
CA THR A 188 -1.86 3.19 -3.22
C THR A 188 -1.83 1.67 -3.20
N ILE A 189 -1.01 1.07 -2.34
CA ILE A 189 -0.93 -0.38 -2.19
C ILE A 189 -1.75 -0.82 -0.99
N VAL A 190 -2.60 -1.83 -1.16
CA VAL A 190 -3.27 -2.53 -0.07
C VAL A 190 -3.02 -4.03 -0.19
N SER A 191 -2.31 -4.62 0.75
CA SER A 191 -2.04 -6.05 0.80
C SER A 191 -2.87 -6.74 1.89
N TYR A 192 -3.50 -7.86 1.53
CA TYR A 192 -4.08 -8.83 2.46
C TYR A 192 -3.10 -9.97 2.62
N ILE A 193 -2.63 -10.22 3.84
CA ILE A 193 -1.49 -11.11 4.11
C ILE A 193 -1.89 -12.17 5.12
N ASN A 194 -1.61 -13.43 4.81
CA ASN A 194 -1.66 -14.55 5.75
C ASN A 194 -0.42 -14.54 6.64
N MET A 195 -0.54 -13.97 7.84
CA MET A 195 0.59 -13.72 8.75
C MET A 195 1.40 -14.98 9.11
N PRO A 196 0.79 -16.14 9.44
CA PRO A 196 1.55 -17.37 9.66
C PRO A 196 2.46 -17.79 8.49
N VAL A 197 1.99 -17.61 7.26
CA VAL A 197 2.79 -17.95 6.07
C VAL A 197 3.89 -16.92 5.84
N GLU A 198 3.58 -15.63 5.95
CA GLU A 198 4.56 -14.53 5.85
C GLU A 198 5.70 -14.72 6.86
N GLN A 199 5.36 -14.96 8.14
CA GLN A 199 6.36 -15.15 9.18
C GLN A 199 7.28 -16.34 8.92
N ALA A 200 6.76 -17.43 8.35
CA ALA A 200 7.56 -18.59 7.97
C ALA A 200 8.51 -18.28 6.80
N LEU A 201 8.13 -17.37 5.89
CA LEU A 201 8.99 -16.88 4.81
C LEU A 201 10.12 -16.01 5.35
N ASP A 202 9.81 -15.08 6.25
CA ASP A 202 10.79 -14.18 6.85
C ASP A 202 11.85 -14.92 7.67
N GLN A 203 11.43 -15.91 8.47
CA GLN A 203 12.34 -16.74 9.25
C GLN A 203 13.28 -17.55 8.36
N LYS A 204 12.76 -18.10 7.26
CA LYS A 204 13.59 -18.82 6.29
C LYS A 204 14.59 -17.88 5.62
N GLY A 205 14.14 -16.70 5.17
CA GLY A 205 15.01 -15.70 4.56
C GLY A 205 16.14 -15.24 5.47
N LYS A 206 15.87 -15.03 6.77
CA LYS A 206 16.89 -14.70 7.77
C LYS A 206 17.89 -15.84 7.97
N ALA A 207 17.43 -17.08 8.09
CA ALA A 207 18.30 -18.24 8.26
C ALA A 207 19.22 -18.47 7.04
N ASP A 208 18.71 -18.27 5.83
CA ASP A 208 19.48 -18.39 4.59
C ASP A 208 20.54 -17.27 4.49
N ALA A 209 20.19 -16.03 4.88
CA ALA A 209 21.11 -14.89 4.90
C ALA A 209 22.23 -15.04 5.94
N ASP A 210 21.92 -15.55 7.13
CA ASP A 210 22.90 -15.80 8.19
C ASP A 210 23.86 -16.94 7.80
N SER A 211 23.34 -17.98 7.14
CA SER A 211 24.15 -19.08 6.60
C SER A 211 25.11 -18.60 5.50
N ALA A 212 24.68 -17.68 4.63
CA ALA A 212 25.51 -17.10 3.58
C ALA A 212 26.62 -16.18 4.14
N LYS A 213 26.37 -15.46 5.25
CA LYS A 213 27.40 -14.67 5.95
C LYS A 213 28.45 -15.56 6.65
N LEU A 214 28.02 -16.69 7.21
CA LEU A 214 28.90 -17.66 7.85
C LEU A 214 29.80 -18.40 6.84
N SER A 215 29.35 -18.62 5.60
CA SER A 215 30.21 -19.18 4.55
C SER A 215 31.24 -18.16 4.07
N THR A 216 30.87 -16.88 3.90
CA THR A 216 31.80 -15.83 3.45
C THR A 216 32.84 -15.45 4.49
N GLN A 217 32.59 -15.65 5.79
CA GLN A 217 33.60 -15.45 6.85
C GLN A 217 34.60 -16.62 6.99
N LYS A 218 34.32 -17.80 6.45
CA LYS A 218 35.27 -18.93 6.46
C LYS A 218 36.25 -18.92 5.30
N ASP A 219 36.00 -18.11 4.28
CA ASP A 219 36.80 -18.00 3.07
C ASP A 219 37.77 -16.78 3.08
N ILE A 220 37.95 -16.14 4.24
CA ILE A 220 38.94 -15.07 4.51
C ILE A 220 39.91 -15.57 5.58
#